data_AF-A0A9D6WK94-F1
#
_entry.id   AF-A0A9D6WK94-F1
#
_cell.length_a   1.000
_cell.length_b   1.000
_cell.length_c   1.000
_cell.angle_alpha   90.00
_cell.angle_beta   90.00
_cell.angle_gamma   90.00
#
_symmetry.space_group_name_H-M   'P 1'
#
loop_
_entity.id
_entity.type
_entity.pdbx_description
1 polymer ?
#
loop_
_entity_poly.entity_id
_entity_poly.type
_entity_poly.pdbx_seq_one_letter_code
_entity_poly.pdbx_strand_id
1 'polypeptide(L)'
;MLYPTTITEKWQMTIPKAVRKSLGLTRTGRVVIAVEPKRKAFMISQPPSLFDLAGTFTPRRNKGVSVLKAREWMERHYERT
;
A
#
# COMPACT_ATOMS: atom_id res chain seq x y z
N MET A 1 7.84 -20.26 14.12
CA MET A 1 7.28 -21.49 13.52
C MET A 1 7.72 -21.57 12.08
N LEU A 2 8.12 -22.74 11.60
CA LEU A 2 8.55 -22.96 10.21
C LEU A 2 7.48 -23.78 9.50
N TYR A 3 7.01 -23.31 8.35
CA TYR A 3 6.01 -24.01 7.54
C TYR A 3 6.58 -24.20 6.12
N PRO A 4 6.92 -25.43 5.71
CA PRO A 4 7.34 -25.66 4.34
C PRO A 4 6.13 -25.47 3.40
N THR A 5 6.34 -24.75 2.31
CA THR A 5 5.34 -24.55 1.26
C THR A 5 5.99 -24.79 -0.09
N THR A 6 5.29 -25.52 -0.96
CA THR A 6 5.75 -25.76 -2.34
C THR A 6 5.41 -24.56 -3.22
N ILE A 7 6.35 -24.19 -4.08
CA ILE A 7 6.15 -23.21 -5.14
C ILE A 7 5.66 -23.98 -6.38
N THR A 8 4.51 -23.57 -6.93
CA THR A 8 3.97 -24.19 -8.15
C THR A 8 4.74 -23.75 -9.39
N GLU A 9 4.52 -24.39 -10.53
CA GLU A 9 5.15 -24.04 -11.81
C GLU A 9 4.91 -22.59 -12.23
N LYS A 10 3.80 -22.00 -11.80
CA LYS A 10 3.46 -20.58 -12.04
C LYS A 10 4.04 -19.63 -10.99
N TRP A 11 5.00 -20.09 -10.19
CA TRP A 11 5.59 -19.34 -9.07
C TRP A 11 4.58 -18.92 -8.00
N GLN A 12 3.48 -19.67 -7.84
CA GLN A 12 2.48 -19.39 -6.82
C GLN A 12 2.80 -20.18 -5.55
N MET A 13 2.60 -19.56 -4.39
CA MET A 13 2.70 -20.23 -3.08
C MET A 13 1.39 -20.05 -2.31
N THR A 14 0.98 -21.10 -1.59
CA THR A 14 -0.21 -21.02 -0.72
C THR A 14 0.23 -20.67 0.70
N ILE A 15 -0.42 -19.67 1.30
CA ILE A 15 -0.17 -19.31 2.70
C ILE A 15 -0.90 -20.30 3.63
N PRO A 16 -0.19 -21.08 4.47
CA PRO A 16 -0.79 -22.06 5.36
C PRO A 16 -1.82 -21.43 6.31
N LYS A 17 -2.83 -22.21 6.73
CA LYS A 17 -3.93 -21.73 7.58
C LYS A 17 -3.45 -21.08 8.88
N ALA A 18 -2.41 -21.63 9.51
CA ALA A 18 -1.82 -21.07 10.73
C ALA A 18 -1.21 -19.69 10.51
N VAL A 19 -0.46 -19.51 9.41
CA VAL A 19 0.16 -18.24 9.02
C VAL A 19 -0.90 -17.20 8.66
N ARG A 20 -1.98 -17.59 7.97
CA ARG A 20 -3.11 -16.69 7.68
C ARG A 20 -3.76 -16.17 8.95
N LYS A 21 -3.97 -17.04 9.95
CA LYS A 21 -4.54 -16.65 11.25
C LYS A 21 -3.62 -15.69 12.01
N SER A 22 -2.31 -15.95 12.05
CA SER A 22 -1.37 -15.06 12.74
C SER A 22 -1.22 -13.70 12.07
N LEU A 23 -1.36 -13.62 10.75
CA LEU A 23 -1.34 -12.37 9.99
C LEU A 23 -2.70 -11.65 9.96
N GLY A 24 -3.74 -12.19 10.61
CA GLY A 24 -5.09 -11.61 10.61
C GLY A 24 -5.76 -11.60 9.22
N LEU A 25 -5.29 -12.42 8.27
CA LEU A 25 -5.85 -12.52 6.92
C LEU A 25 -7.16 -13.31 6.95
N THR A 26 -8.27 -12.61 7.13
CA THR A 26 -9.62 -13.20 7.25
C THR A 26 -10.37 -13.33 5.92
N ARG A 27 -9.98 -12.55 4.90
CA ARG A 27 -10.62 -12.54 3.57
C ARG A 27 -9.58 -12.79 2.47
N THR A 28 -10.04 -13.32 1.34
CA THR A 28 -9.25 -13.32 0.11
C THR A 28 -8.96 -11.87 -0.28
N GLY A 29 -7.72 -11.58 -0.64
CA GLY A 29 -7.28 -10.21 -0.83
C GLY A 29 -5.83 -10.12 -1.27
N ARG A 30 -5.32 -8.90 -1.25
CA ARG A 30 -3.93 -8.59 -1.58
C ARG A 30 -3.10 -8.56 -0.32
N VAL A 31 -1.82 -8.85 -0.46
CA VAL A 31 -0.81 -8.70 0.59
C VAL A 31 0.32 -7.83 0.07
N VAL A 32 1.04 -7.17 0.97
CA VAL A 32 2.24 -6.43 0.64
C VAL A 32 3.44 -7.33 0.89
N ILE A 33 4.34 -7.41 -0.08
CA ILE A 33 5.59 -8.15 0.01
C ILE A 33 6.73 -7.13 0.07
N ALA A 34 7.41 -7.07 1.21
CA ALA A 34 8.65 -6.32 1.35
C ALA A 34 9.83 -7.28 1.19
N VAL A 35 10.73 -7.00 0.25
CA VAL A 35 11.92 -7.83 -0.01
C VAL A 35 13.12 -7.23 0.70
N GLU A 36 13.89 -8.06 1.40
CA GLU A 36 15.16 -7.68 2.01
C GLU A 36 16.31 -8.42 1.29
N PRO A 37 16.95 -7.79 0.28
CA PRO A 37 17.89 -8.47 -0.61
C PRO A 37 19.10 -9.08 0.12
N LYS A 38 19.59 -8.40 1.16
CA LYS A 38 20.76 -8.83 1.94
C LYS A 38 20.54 -10.15 2.66
N ARG A 39 19.32 -10.40 3.12
CA ARG A 39 18.95 -11.60 3.88
C ARG A 39 18.29 -12.67 3.03
N LYS A 40 18.09 -12.43 1.73
CA LYS A 40 17.30 -13.28 0.83
C LYS A 40 15.94 -13.64 1.44
N ALA A 41 15.35 -12.69 2.15
CA ALA A 41 14.11 -12.86 2.88
C ALA A 41 13.06 -11.89 2.35
N PHE A 42 11.80 -12.23 2.56
CA PHE A 42 10.69 -11.30 2.34
C PHE A 42 9.74 -11.35 3.53
N MET A 43 9.09 -10.23 3.79
CA MET A 43 8.05 -10.10 4.79
C MET A 43 6.71 -9.89 4.09
N ILE A 44 5.69 -10.60 4.57
CA ILE A 44 4.31 -10.42 4.15
C ILE A 44 3.60 -9.60 5.23
N SER A 45 2.96 -8.50 4.83
CA SER A 45 2.09 -7.72 5.70
C SER A 45 0.72 -7.49 5.07
N GLN A 46 -0.24 -7.10 5.91
CA GLN A 46 -1.53 -6.65 5.43
C GLN A 46 -1.38 -5.32 4.68
N PRO A 47 -2.12 -5.12 3.58
CA PRO A 47 -2.14 -3.83 2.91
C PRO A 47 -2.71 -2.77 3.86
N PRO A 48 -2.21 -1.53 3.81
CA PRO A 48 -2.77 -0.44 4.60
C PRO A 48 -4.23 -0.23 4.22
N SER A 49 -5.08 -0.03 5.22
CA SER A 49 -6.47 0.33 5.01
C SER A 49 -6.57 1.81 4.64
N LEU A 50 -7.54 2.16 3.79
CA LEU A 50 -7.86 3.57 3.53
C LEU A 50 -8.27 4.29 4.83
N PHE A 51 -8.86 3.55 5.77
CA PHE A 51 -9.21 4.06 7.09
C PHE A 51 -7.98 4.38 7.96
N ASP A 52 -6.84 3.71 7.74
CA ASP A 52 -5.59 4.01 8.44
C ASP A 52 -4.97 5.34 7.98
N LEU A 53 -5.39 5.82 6.80
CA LEU A 53 -4.98 7.12 6.25
C LEU A 53 -5.87 8.28 6.73
N ALA A 54 -6.92 7.98 7.49
CA ALA A 54 -7.81 9.00 8.05
C ALA A 54 -7.02 9.86 9.06
N GLY A 55 -6.95 11.17 8.81
CA GLY A 55 -6.24 12.11 9.67
C GLY A 55 -4.73 12.24 9.40
N THR A 56 -4.14 11.37 8.58
CA THR A 56 -2.73 11.52 8.15
C THR A 56 -2.55 12.71 7.21
N PHE A 57 -3.58 13.00 6.40
CA PHE A 57 -3.58 14.15 5.51
C PHE A 57 -4.02 15.40 6.26
N THR A 58 -3.06 16.23 6.67
CA THR A 58 -3.36 17.59 7.10
C THR A 58 -3.85 18.39 5.88
N PRO A 59 -5.08 18.92 5.91
CA PRO A 59 -5.57 19.73 4.80
C PRO A 59 -4.67 20.95 4.63
N ARG A 60 -4.33 21.27 3.38
CA ARG A 60 -3.45 22.41 3.10
C ARG A 60 -4.04 23.72 3.66
N ARG A 61 -3.17 24.60 4.16
CA ARG A 61 -3.55 25.88 4.80
C ARG A 61 -4.29 26.84 3.87
N ASN A 62 -4.26 26.63 2.55
CA ASN A 62 -4.95 27.44 1.55
C ASN A 62 -6.43 27.07 1.38
N LYS A 63 -7.07 26.52 2.41
CA LYS A 63 -8.53 26.37 2.50
C LYS A 63 -9.18 27.75 2.46
N GLY A 64 -9.67 28.17 1.29
CA GLY A 64 -10.30 29.47 1.08
C GLY A 64 -9.80 30.24 -0.13
N VAL A 65 -8.82 29.72 -0.88
CA VAL A 65 -8.48 30.30 -2.18
C VAL A 65 -9.67 30.12 -3.13
N SER A 66 -10.13 31.22 -3.75
CA SER A 66 -11.22 31.15 -4.71
C SER A 66 -10.82 30.26 -5.89
N VAL A 67 -11.79 29.51 -6.41
CA VAL A 67 -11.57 28.62 -7.56
C VAL A 67 -10.97 29.39 -8.75
N LEU A 68 -11.36 30.66 -8.92
CA LEU A 68 -10.82 31.57 -9.94
C LEU A 68 -9.31 31.82 -9.76
N LYS A 69 -8.85 32.14 -8.54
CA LYS A 69 -7.42 32.36 -8.28
C LYS A 69 -6.59 31.10 -8.50
N ALA A 70 -7.14 29.93 -8.15
CA ALA A 70 -6.47 28.66 -8.39
C ALA A 70 -6.32 28.37 -9.91
N ARG A 71 -7.35 28.69 -10.70
CA ARG A 71 -7.34 28.59 -12.16
C ARG A 71 -6.31 29.52 -12.78
N GLU A 72 -6.32 30.80 -12.42
CA GLU A 72 -5.36 31.79 -12.94
C GLU A 72 -3.92 31.39 -12.62
N TRP A 73 -3.66 30.87 -11.42
CA TRP A 73 -2.34 30.39 -11.04
C TRP A 73 -1.89 29.22 -11.90
N MET A 74 -2.78 28.25 -12.14
CA MET A 74 -2.53 27.10 -13.02
C MET A 74 -2.24 27.57 -14.44
N GLU A 75 -3.07 28.42 -15.03
CA GLU A 75 -2.88 28.91 -16.41
C GLU A 75 -1.55 29.64 -16.60
N ARG A 76 -1.05 30.36 -15.57
CA ARG A 76 0.22 31.10 -15.65
C ARG A 76 1.47 30.27 -15.41
N HIS A 77 1.37 29.18 -14.65
CA HIS A 77 2.53 28.39 -14.21
C HIS A 77 2.52 26.95 -14.74
N TYR A 78 1.55 26.60 -15.59
CA TYR A 78 1.43 25.27 -16.16
C TYR A 78 2.43 25.09 -17.30
N GLU A 79 3.46 24.30 -17.04
CA GLU A 79 4.39 23.81 -18.06
C GLU A 79 3.99 22.39 -18.46
N ARG A 80 3.80 22.16 -19.76
CA ARG A 80 3.71 20.80 -20.31
C ARG A 80 5.12 20.30 -20.57
N THR A 81 5.64 19.52 -19.63
CA THR A 81 6.82 18.67 -19.86
C THR A 81 6.38 17.27 -20.30
#